data_AF-A0A846GGY7-F1
#
_entry.id   AF-A0A846GGY7-F1
#
_cell.length_a   1.000
_cell.length_b   1.000
_cell.length_c   1.000
_cell.angle_alpha   90.00
_cell.angle_beta   90.00
_cell.angle_gamma   90.00
#
_symmetry.space_group_name_H-M   'P 1'
#
loop_
_entity.id
_entity.type
_entity.pdbx_description
1 polymer ?
#
loop_
_entity_poly.entity_id
_entity_poly.type
_entity_poly.pdbx_seq_one_letter_code
_entity_poly.pdbx_strand_id
1 'polypeptide(L)'
;MASASVALGYRYDWLSQAVRRAGKTLKRLEDKGFTGRQFVEVSIGRATKSGASTAKTISIDDFDKLLEWAEENGTKKAKIIARTYTRATRKRSTIDDIREAFGEERLSLDERRKLFYQELAWAFSESDWREGDRAVDFKLVAELKSEGWEPPILFTLLDR
;
A
#
# COMPACT_ATOMS: atom_id res chain seq x y z
N MET A 1 -0.68 11.57 8.47
CA MET A 1 0.45 10.88 7.81
C MET A 1 0.25 9.38 8.01
N ALA A 2 0.19 8.61 6.93
CA ALA A 2 0.12 7.14 7.03
C ALA A 2 1.53 6.61 7.33
N SER A 3 1.69 5.82 8.40
CA SER A 3 2.94 5.08 8.66
C SER A 3 2.86 3.70 8.03
N ALA A 4 4.01 3.09 7.73
CA ALA A 4 4.09 1.72 7.22
C ALA A 4 3.33 0.72 8.12
N SER A 5 3.34 0.95 9.45
CA SER A 5 2.56 0.15 10.40
C SER A 5 1.06 0.27 10.16
N VAL A 6 0.54 1.50 9.98
CA VAL A 6 -0.90 1.72 9.71
C VAL A 6 -1.32 1.09 8.39
N ALA A 7 -0.49 1.23 7.35
CA ALA A 7 -0.77 0.65 6.04
C ALA A 7 -1.02 -0.87 6.15
N LEU A 8 -0.24 -1.57 6.96
CA LEU A 8 -0.33 -3.01 7.15
C LEU A 8 -1.35 -3.46 8.23
N GLY A 9 -2.10 -2.51 8.79
CA GLY A 9 -3.14 -2.78 9.79
C GLY A 9 -2.67 -2.82 11.25
N TYR A 10 -1.45 -2.35 11.53
CA TYR A 10 -0.96 -2.18 12.91
C TYR A 10 -1.24 -0.80 13.46
N ARG A 11 -1.02 -0.66 14.77
CA ARG A 11 -0.97 0.65 15.44
C ARG A 11 0.14 1.52 14.86
N TYR A 12 -0.07 2.83 14.85
CA TYR A 12 0.83 3.81 14.24
C TYR A 12 2.31 3.68 14.65
N ASP A 13 2.57 3.39 15.93
CA ASP A 13 3.89 3.30 16.54
C ASP A 13 4.40 1.85 16.69
N TRP A 14 3.67 0.87 16.14
CA TRP A 14 3.97 -0.55 16.33
C TRP A 14 5.39 -0.91 15.89
N LEU A 15 5.82 -0.51 14.70
CA LEU A 15 7.16 -0.81 14.20
C LEU A 15 8.24 -0.16 15.05
N SER A 16 8.03 1.10 15.45
CA SER A 16 8.93 1.82 16.36
C SER A 16 9.08 1.09 17.70
N GLN A 17 7.99 0.55 18.24
CA GLN A 17 8.04 -0.26 19.46
C GLN A 17 8.73 -1.61 19.23
N ALA A 18 8.47 -2.28 18.11
CA ALA A 18 9.07 -3.57 17.77
C ALA A 18 10.59 -3.46 17.65
N VAL A 19 11.08 -2.42 16.97
CA VAL A 19 12.52 -2.13 16.84
C VAL A 19 13.11 -1.71 18.18
N ARG A 20 12.50 -0.77 18.90
CA ARG A 20 13.04 -0.25 20.18
C ARG A 20 13.16 -1.34 21.25
N ARG A 21 12.20 -2.26 21.32
CA ARG A 21 12.21 -3.33 22.32
C ARG A 21 13.26 -4.41 22.03
N ALA A 22 13.81 -4.45 20.81
CA ALA A 22 14.78 -5.45 20.36
C ALA A 22 14.39 -6.90 20.73
N GLY A 23 13.08 -7.20 20.66
CA GLY A 23 12.52 -8.47 21.11
C GLY A 23 12.50 -9.55 20.02
N LYS A 24 11.81 -10.66 20.31
CA LYS A 24 11.60 -11.78 19.36
C LYS A 24 11.07 -11.33 18.00
N THR A 25 10.25 -10.28 17.96
CA THR A 25 9.71 -9.70 16.72
C THR A 25 10.79 -9.09 15.85
N LEU A 26 11.70 -8.28 16.42
CA LEU A 26 12.79 -7.67 15.67
C LEU A 26 13.72 -8.76 15.10
N LYS A 27 14.09 -9.74 15.92
CA LYS A 27 14.93 -10.85 15.47
C LYS A 27 14.33 -11.59 14.27
N ARG A 28 13.01 -11.87 14.30
CA ARG A 28 12.33 -12.52 13.17
C ARG A 28 12.27 -11.64 11.92
N LEU A 29 12.18 -10.32 12.08
CA LEU A 29 12.27 -9.39 10.96
C LEU A 29 13.70 -9.40 10.39
N GLU A 30 14.72 -9.34 11.25
CA GLU A 30 16.13 -9.40 10.85
C GLU A 30 16.48 -10.72 10.14
N ASP A 31 15.93 -11.85 10.59
CA ASP A 31 16.07 -13.16 9.94
C ASP A 31 15.52 -13.16 8.50
N LYS A 32 14.57 -12.25 8.19
CA LYS A 32 14.04 -12.03 6.83
C LYS A 32 14.83 -11.00 6.02
N GLY A 33 15.87 -10.42 6.60
CA GLY A 33 16.67 -9.36 6.01
C GLY A 33 16.14 -7.95 6.26
N PHE A 34 15.17 -7.76 7.17
CA PHE A 34 14.83 -6.42 7.64
C PHE A 34 16.05 -5.83 8.34
N THR A 35 16.58 -4.75 7.80
CA THR A 35 17.81 -4.17 8.33
C THR A 35 17.50 -3.19 9.45
N GLY A 36 16.32 -2.56 9.42
CA GLY A 36 16.00 -1.40 10.26
C GLY A 36 17.02 -0.27 10.09
N ARG A 37 17.90 -0.37 9.09
CA ARG A 37 18.99 0.54 8.84
C ARG A 37 18.35 1.72 8.14
N GLN A 38 18.26 2.78 8.93
CA GLN A 38 17.75 4.08 8.57
C GLN A 38 16.22 4.11 8.52
N PHE A 39 15.65 4.28 9.71
CA PHE A 39 14.64 5.33 9.87
C PHE A 39 15.24 6.64 9.34
N VAL A 40 15.27 6.83 8.01
CA VAL A 40 15.80 8.06 7.40
C VAL A 40 14.87 9.16 7.87
N GLU A 41 15.43 10.09 8.64
CA GLU A 41 14.71 11.29 9.03
C GLU A 41 14.64 12.20 7.82
N VAL A 42 13.49 12.18 7.14
CA VAL A 42 13.23 13.05 6.02
C VAL A 42 12.54 14.30 6.55
N SER A 43 13.08 15.47 6.19
CA SER A 43 12.42 16.74 6.47
C SER A 43 11.21 16.88 5.57
N ILE A 44 10.01 16.80 6.15
CA ILE A 44 8.77 17.07 5.41
C ILE A 44 8.56 18.59 5.44
N GLY A 45 8.49 19.22 4.28
CA GLY A 45 8.05 20.62 4.19
C GLY A 45 6.55 20.71 4.50
N ARG A 46 6.17 21.46 5.54
CA ARG A 46 4.76 21.86 5.76
C ARG A 46 4.54 23.26 5.18
N ALA A 47 3.39 23.47 4.55
CA ALA A 47 3.00 24.75 3.96
C ALA A 47 2.87 25.89 5.01
N THR A 48 2.74 25.56 6.30
CA THR A 48 2.60 26.52 7.39
C THR A 48 3.85 26.52 8.29
N LYS A 49 4.42 27.72 8.48
CA LYS A 49 5.67 27.99 9.21
C LYS A 49 5.51 27.81 10.74
N SER A 50 5.64 26.59 11.26
CA SER A 50 6.29 26.33 12.57
C SER A 50 6.42 24.82 12.84
N GLY A 51 7.59 24.41 13.34
CA GLY A 51 7.91 23.04 13.77
C GLY A 51 8.70 22.22 12.74
N ALA A 52 9.82 21.64 13.15
CA ALA A 52 10.55 20.66 12.34
C ALA A 52 9.70 19.38 12.21
N SER A 53 9.31 19.03 10.99
CA SER A 53 8.55 17.81 10.68
C SER A 53 9.47 16.73 10.09
N THR A 54 10.42 16.25 10.90
CA THR A 54 11.18 15.04 10.55
C THR A 54 10.27 13.82 10.66
N ALA A 55 10.16 13.06 9.57
CA ALA A 55 9.49 11.77 9.57
C ALA A 55 10.53 10.66 9.43
N LYS A 56 10.35 9.61 10.24
CA LYS A 56 11.13 8.38 10.15
C LYS A 56 10.54 7.51 9.05
N THR A 57 11.31 7.25 8.01
CA THR A 57 10.91 6.41 6.86
C THR A 57 11.72 5.13 6.81
N ILE A 58 11.17 4.06 6.25
CA ILE A 58 11.89 2.81 5.99
C ILE A 58 12.13 2.68 4.49
N SER A 59 13.15 1.91 4.10
CA SER A 59 13.35 1.57 2.70
C SER A 59 12.18 0.74 2.16
N ILE A 60 12.05 0.70 0.83
CA ILE A 60 11.06 -0.16 0.19
C ILE A 60 11.36 -1.64 0.49
N ASP A 61 12.63 -2.04 0.52
CA ASP A 61 13.04 -3.40 0.85
C ASP A 61 12.63 -3.78 2.28
N ASP A 62 12.84 -2.89 3.26
CA ASP A 62 12.40 -3.10 4.64
C ASP A 62 10.87 -3.12 4.75
N PHE A 63 10.17 -2.34 3.91
CA PHE A 63 8.71 -2.39 3.82
C PHE A 63 8.22 -3.74 3.28
N ASP A 64 8.88 -4.29 2.26
CA ASP A 64 8.56 -5.61 1.71
C ASP A 64 8.77 -6.71 2.76
N LYS A 65 9.86 -6.65 3.54
CA LYS A 65 10.08 -7.60 4.66
C LYS A 65 9.04 -7.46 5.77
N LEU A 66 8.61 -6.24 6.02
CA LEU A 66 7.54 -5.98 6.97
C LEU A 66 6.18 -6.48 6.46
N LEU A 67 5.91 -6.34 5.17
CA LEU A 67 4.70 -6.86 4.52
C LEU A 67 4.68 -8.39 4.58
N GLU A 68 5.76 -9.07 4.19
CA GLU A 68 5.92 -10.52 4.30
C GLU A 68 5.63 -11.00 5.73
N TRP A 69 6.22 -10.34 6.73
CA TRP A 69 5.98 -10.66 8.14
C TRP A 69 4.51 -10.43 8.54
N ALA A 70 3.90 -9.34 8.10
CA ALA A 70 2.52 -9.01 8.43
C ALA A 70 1.50 -10.00 7.84
N GLU A 71 1.78 -10.49 6.63
CA GLU A 71 1.01 -11.57 5.99
C GLU A 71 1.07 -12.87 6.78
N GLU A 72 2.27 -13.30 7.18
CA GLU A 72 2.49 -14.50 7.99
C GLU A 72 1.79 -14.42 9.35
N ASN A 73 1.77 -13.22 9.95
CA ASN A 73 1.10 -12.97 11.22
C ASN A 73 -0.40 -12.66 11.06
N GLY A 74 -0.91 -12.76 9.83
CA GLY A 74 -2.34 -12.84 9.57
C GLY A 74 -3.08 -11.51 9.48
N THR A 75 -2.41 -10.36 9.30
CA THR A 75 -3.17 -9.12 9.14
C THR A 75 -3.91 -9.12 7.81
N LYS A 76 -5.23 -8.94 7.87
CA LYS A 76 -6.12 -8.92 6.69
C LYS A 76 -5.65 -7.87 5.69
N LYS A 77 -5.28 -6.68 6.18
CA LYS A 77 -4.76 -5.58 5.36
C LYS A 77 -3.44 -5.91 4.65
N ALA A 78 -2.48 -6.56 5.31
CA ALA A 78 -1.24 -6.97 4.64
C ALA A 78 -1.51 -7.97 3.51
N LYS A 79 -2.36 -8.97 3.76
CA LYS A 79 -2.75 -9.95 2.73
C LYS A 79 -3.41 -9.29 1.51
N ILE A 80 -4.24 -8.27 1.73
CA ILE A 80 -4.86 -7.50 0.65
C ILE A 80 -3.79 -6.72 -0.11
N ILE A 81 -2.95 -5.95 0.57
CA ILE A 81 -1.89 -5.14 -0.05
C ILE A 81 -0.94 -6.00 -0.89
N ALA A 82 -0.50 -7.14 -0.35
CA ALA A 82 0.41 -8.05 -1.05
C ALA A 82 -0.19 -8.65 -2.32
N ARG A 83 -1.46 -9.08 -2.25
CA ARG A 83 -2.20 -9.58 -3.42
C ARG A 83 -2.34 -8.49 -4.47
N THR A 84 -2.69 -7.28 -4.06
CA THR A 84 -2.80 -6.12 -4.95
C THR A 84 -1.46 -5.81 -5.61
N TYR A 85 -0.38 -5.71 -4.83
CA TYR A 85 0.94 -5.38 -5.34
C TYR A 85 1.42 -6.41 -6.37
N THR A 86 1.25 -7.70 -6.06
CA THR A 86 1.61 -8.81 -6.96
C THR A 86 0.82 -8.75 -8.27
N ARG A 87 -0.51 -8.61 -8.19
CA ARG A 87 -1.37 -8.59 -9.37
C ARG A 87 -1.13 -7.36 -10.24
N ALA A 88 -1.05 -6.18 -9.61
CA ALA A 88 -0.81 -4.93 -10.32
C ALA A 88 0.55 -4.93 -11.01
N THR A 89 1.60 -5.39 -10.33
CA THR A 89 2.96 -5.47 -10.90
C THR A 89 3.00 -6.43 -12.08
N ARG A 90 2.39 -7.61 -11.95
CA ARG A 90 2.30 -8.58 -13.05
C ARG A 90 1.56 -8.00 -14.25
N LYS A 91 0.38 -7.39 -14.05
CA LYS A 91 -0.39 -6.78 -15.13
C LYS A 91 0.39 -5.66 -15.82
N ARG A 92 1.02 -4.77 -15.06
CA ARG A 92 1.84 -3.69 -15.61
C ARG A 92 2.98 -4.22 -16.47
N SER A 93 3.74 -5.20 -15.96
CA SER A 93 4.86 -5.81 -16.70
C SER A 93 4.37 -6.43 -18.00
N THR A 94 3.31 -7.26 -17.94
CA THR A 94 2.77 -7.91 -19.14
C THR A 94 2.26 -6.92 -20.18
N ILE A 95 1.60 -5.84 -19.75
CA ILE A 95 1.14 -4.80 -20.69
C ILE A 95 2.32 -4.07 -21.31
N ASP A 96 3.34 -3.72 -20.51
CA ASP A 96 4.55 -3.08 -21.03
C ASP A 96 5.27 -3.98 -22.04
N ASP A 97 5.41 -5.29 -21.75
CA ASP A 97 6.03 -6.27 -22.64
C ASP A 97 5.26 -6.39 -23.98
N ILE A 98 3.92 -6.37 -23.93
CA ILE A 98 3.06 -6.40 -25.12
C ILE A 98 3.23 -5.11 -25.92
N ARG A 99 3.11 -3.94 -25.29
CA ARG A 99 3.23 -2.64 -25.96
C ARG A 99 4.59 -2.51 -26.65
N GLU A 100 5.66 -2.91 -25.96
CA GLU A 100 7.01 -2.91 -26.53
C GLU A 100 7.13 -3.84 -27.75
N ALA A 101 6.52 -5.03 -27.72
CA ALA A 101 6.50 -5.94 -28.87
C ALA A 101 5.78 -5.36 -30.10
N PHE A 102 4.87 -4.41 -29.92
CA PHE A 102 4.15 -3.71 -30.99
C PHE A 102 4.72 -2.30 -31.29
N GLY A 103 5.82 -1.90 -30.65
CA GLY A 103 6.42 -0.58 -30.83
C GLY A 103 5.61 0.57 -30.22
N GLU A 104 4.73 0.27 -29.26
CA GLU A 104 3.96 1.25 -28.50
C GLU A 104 4.70 1.71 -27.23
N GLU A 105 4.32 2.87 -26.71
CA GLU A 105 4.88 3.40 -25.46
C GLU A 105 4.40 2.60 -24.24
N ARG A 106 5.34 2.27 -23.34
CA ARG A 106 5.04 1.68 -22.04
C ARG A 106 4.00 2.51 -21.27
N LEU A 107 3.33 1.88 -20.31
CA LEU A 107 2.36 2.53 -19.46
C LEU A 107 2.96 3.76 -18.77
N SER A 108 2.26 4.87 -18.89
CA SER A 108 2.50 6.10 -18.14
C SER A 108 2.33 5.87 -16.63
N LEU A 109 2.84 6.81 -15.82
CA LEU A 109 2.71 6.74 -14.37
C LEU A 109 1.24 6.70 -13.91
N ASP A 110 0.36 7.44 -14.59
CA ASP A 110 -1.05 7.52 -14.22
C ASP A 110 -1.80 6.25 -14.61
N GLU A 111 -1.53 5.66 -15.78
CA GLU A 111 -2.06 4.34 -16.14
C GLU A 111 -1.60 3.26 -15.15
N ARG A 112 -0.33 3.30 -14.73
CA ARG A 112 0.19 2.39 -13.70
C ARG A 112 -0.56 2.58 -12.37
N ARG A 113 -0.76 3.81 -11.91
CA ARG A 113 -1.52 4.12 -10.68
C ARG A 113 -2.95 3.62 -10.78
N LYS A 114 -3.62 3.87 -11.90
CA LYS A 114 -4.98 3.39 -12.17
C LYS A 114 -5.07 1.87 -12.06
N LEU A 115 -4.18 1.14 -12.71
CA LEU A 115 -4.13 -0.33 -12.60
C LEU A 115 -3.97 -0.80 -11.15
N PHE A 116 -3.14 -0.12 -10.35
CA PHE A 116 -3.00 -0.47 -8.94
C PHE A 116 -4.29 -0.25 -8.16
N TYR A 117 -4.97 0.88 -8.34
CA TYR A 117 -6.22 1.14 -7.63
C TYR A 117 -7.34 0.18 -8.06
N GLN A 118 -7.37 -0.22 -9.33
CA GLN A 118 -8.30 -1.25 -9.80
C GLN A 118 -8.03 -2.59 -9.11
N GLU A 119 -6.78 -3.05 -9.07
CA GLU A 119 -6.41 -4.29 -8.37
C GLU A 119 -6.59 -4.19 -6.85
N LEU A 120 -6.39 -3.00 -6.29
CA LEU A 120 -6.67 -2.73 -4.88
C LEU A 120 -8.16 -2.94 -4.65
N ALA A 121 -8.99 -2.29 -5.46
CA ALA A 121 -10.42 -2.37 -5.27
C ALA A 121 -10.99 -3.78 -5.45
N TRP A 122 -10.40 -4.58 -6.33
CA TRP A 122 -10.71 -6.00 -6.50
C TRP A 122 -10.27 -6.89 -5.33
N ALA A 123 -9.23 -6.51 -4.60
CA ALA A 123 -8.70 -7.31 -3.50
C ALA A 123 -9.50 -7.15 -2.19
N PHE A 124 -10.26 -6.07 -2.03
CA PHE A 124 -11.11 -5.81 -0.88
C PHE A 124 -12.45 -6.55 -1.00
N SER A 125 -12.92 -7.17 0.08
CA SER A 125 -14.33 -7.59 0.22
C SER A 125 -15.22 -6.42 0.65
N GLU A 126 -16.54 -6.54 0.54
CA GLU A 126 -17.47 -5.50 0.97
C GLU A 126 -17.29 -5.11 2.46
N SER A 127 -16.98 -6.09 3.32
CA SER A 127 -16.72 -5.82 4.75
C SER A 127 -15.39 -5.10 4.97
N ASP A 128 -14.39 -5.29 4.10
CA ASP A 128 -13.10 -4.57 4.19
C ASP A 128 -13.26 -3.08 3.93
N TRP A 129 -14.13 -2.71 2.98
CA TRP A 129 -14.47 -1.31 2.70
C TRP A 129 -15.18 -0.62 3.86
N ARG A 130 -15.89 -1.38 4.70
CA ARG A 130 -16.62 -0.83 5.85
C ARG A 130 -15.70 -0.51 7.05
N GLU A 131 -14.49 -1.08 7.08
CA GLU A 131 -13.48 -0.85 8.13
C GLU A 131 -12.49 0.29 7.79
N GLY A 132 -12.59 0.88 6.60
CA GLY A 132 -11.76 2.00 6.11
C GLY A 132 -12.33 3.40 6.36
N ASP A 133 -11.60 4.43 5.92
CA ASP A 133 -12.14 5.79 5.85
C ASP A 133 -13.03 5.90 4.62
N ARG A 134 -14.33 5.69 4.82
CA ARG A 134 -15.35 5.68 3.76
C ARG A 134 -15.22 6.87 2.81
N ALA A 135 -14.88 8.06 3.29
CA ALA A 135 -14.86 9.24 2.43
C ALA A 135 -13.74 9.18 1.38
N VAL A 136 -12.57 8.64 1.77
CA VAL A 136 -11.43 8.46 0.86
C VAL A 136 -11.72 7.30 -0.12
N ASP A 137 -12.28 6.22 0.40
CA ASP A 137 -12.63 5.02 -0.36
C ASP A 137 -13.70 5.31 -1.43
N PHE A 138 -14.77 6.02 -1.07
CA PHE A 138 -15.83 6.42 -2.01
C PHE A 138 -15.35 7.41 -3.06
N LYS A 139 -14.46 8.34 -2.68
CA LYS A 139 -13.88 9.29 -3.65
C LYS A 139 -13.07 8.55 -4.71
N LEU A 140 -12.23 7.59 -4.30
CA LEU A 140 -11.44 6.77 -5.23
C LEU A 140 -12.33 5.94 -6.16
N VAL A 141 -13.37 5.30 -5.62
CA VAL A 141 -14.34 4.52 -6.41
C VAL A 141 -15.10 5.41 -7.41
N ALA A 142 -15.51 6.61 -6.99
CA ALA A 142 -16.21 7.58 -7.85
C ALA A 142 -15.32 8.11 -8.99
N GLU A 143 -14.05 8.41 -8.70
CA GLU A 143 -13.05 8.80 -9.71
C GLU A 143 -12.88 7.67 -10.75
N LEU A 144 -12.68 6.43 -10.30
CA LEU A 144 -12.55 5.29 -11.20
C LEU A 144 -13.81 5.07 -12.07
N LYS A 145 -15.02 5.16 -11.47
CA LYS A 145 -16.29 5.06 -12.21
C LYS A 145 -16.42 6.15 -13.28
N SER A 146 -16.02 7.39 -12.98
CA SER A 146 -16.08 8.51 -13.92
C SER A 146 -15.21 8.30 -15.17
N GLU A 147 -14.18 7.47 -15.05
CA GLU A 147 -13.28 7.09 -16.15
C GLU A 147 -13.66 5.76 -16.82
N GLY A 148 -14.91 5.31 -16.65
CA GLY A 148 -15.46 4.11 -17.31
C GLY A 148 -15.03 2.79 -16.69
N TRP A 149 -14.44 2.78 -15.49
CA TRP A 149 -14.18 1.53 -14.76
C TRP A 149 -15.45 1.06 -14.06
N GLU A 150 -15.91 -0.14 -14.40
CA GLU A 150 -17.00 -0.79 -13.68
C GLU A 150 -16.46 -1.60 -12.51
N PRO A 151 -16.77 -1.23 -11.26
CA PRO A 151 -16.41 -2.06 -10.12
C PRO A 151 -17.07 -3.43 -10.21
N PRO A 152 -16.47 -4.47 -9.62
CA PRO A 152 -17.16 -5.74 -9.44
C PRO A 152 -18.52 -5.52 -8.74
N ILE A 153 -19.51 -6.34 -9.08
CA ILE A 153 -20.93 -6.27 -8.66
C ILE A 153 -21.12 -5.90 -7.17
N LEU A 154 -20.19 -6.30 -6.30
CA LEU A 154 -20.17 -6.03 -4.85
C LEU A 154 -20.20 -4.53 -4.45
N PHE A 155 -19.88 -3.58 -5.32
CA PHE A 155 -19.95 -2.14 -4.99
C PHE A 155 -21.33 -1.51 -5.25
N THR A 156 -22.23 -2.18 -5.96
CA THR A 156 -23.57 -1.64 -6.30
C THR A 156 -24.51 -1.54 -5.10
N LEU A 157 -24.17 -2.18 -3.97
CA LEU A 157 -24.95 -2.17 -2.73
C LEU A 157 -24.55 -1.07 -1.75
N LEU A 158 -23.45 -0.35 -2.01
CA LEU A 158 -22.99 0.76 -1.16
C LEU A 158 -23.64 2.11 -1.50
N ASP A 159 -24.39 2.17 -2.61
CA ASP A 159 -25.18 3.33 -3.06
C ASP A 159 -26.61 3.33 -2.46
N ARG A 160 -26.91 2.47 -1.47
CA ARG A 160 -28.20 2.38 -0.76
C ARG A 160 -28.10 2.78 0.71
#